data_AF-A0A2J8UDS7-F1
#
_entry.id   AF-A0A2J8UDS7-F1
#
_cell.length_a   1.000
_cell.length_b   1.000
_cell.length_c   1.000
_cell.angle_alpha   90.00
_cell.angle_beta   90.00
_cell.angle_gamma   90.00
#
_symmetry.space_group_name_H-M   'P 1'
#
loop_
_entity.id
_entity.type
_entity.pdbx_description
1 polymer ?
#
loop_
_entity_poly.entity_id
_entity_poly.type
_entity_poly.pdbx_seq_one_letter_code
_entity_poly.pdbx_strand_id
1 'polypeptide(L)'
;GLTKEGEKTSYVLTDRLGERDPRSLTLYVEVACNGLLGAGKGSMIAAPDPEKMFQLSRAELAVFHRDVHMLLVDLELLLGIAKGLGKDNQRSFQALYTANQMVNVCDPAQPETFPVAQALASRFFGQHGGESQHTIHATGHCHIDTAPEGIDSDAAEVLGSQNKGFLCCAKM
;
A
#
# COMPACT_ATOMS: atom_id res chain seq x y z
N GLY A 1 -9.82 3.07 5.01
CA GLY A 1 -9.77 4.26 4.14
C GLY A 1 -8.76 4.07 3.03
N LEU A 2 -8.85 4.91 2.01
CA LEU A 2 -7.77 5.15 1.04
C LEU A 2 -6.93 6.33 1.54
N THR A 3 -5.62 6.30 1.32
CA THR A 3 -4.73 7.39 1.70
C THR A 3 -3.50 7.38 0.80
N LYS A 4 -3.04 8.57 0.39
CA LYS A 4 -1.77 8.71 -0.35
C LYS A 4 -0.55 8.61 0.57
N GLU A 5 -0.69 8.98 1.84
CA GLU A 5 0.42 9.00 2.81
C GLU A 5 0.70 7.62 3.42
N GLY A 6 -0.32 6.75 3.48
CA GLY A 6 -0.18 5.35 3.88
C GLY A 6 -0.19 4.37 2.69
N GLU A 7 0.05 4.89 1.48
CA GLU A 7 0.15 4.18 0.20
C GLU A 7 -1.05 3.29 -0.22
N LYS A 8 -2.13 3.29 0.56
CA LYS A 8 -3.36 2.56 0.23
C LYS A 8 -4.19 3.34 -0.78
N THR A 9 -3.92 3.11 -2.07
CA THR A 9 -4.52 3.84 -3.19
C THR A 9 -5.52 3.03 -4.02
N SER A 10 -5.71 1.75 -3.69
CA SER A 10 -6.58 0.81 -4.40
C SER A 10 -7.62 0.17 -3.48
N TYR A 11 -8.74 -0.24 -4.08
CA TYR A 11 -9.80 -0.99 -3.43
C TYR A 11 -10.31 -2.07 -4.38
N VAL A 12 -10.43 -3.31 -3.89
CA VAL A 12 -10.94 -4.42 -4.70
C VAL A 12 -12.46 -4.31 -4.77
N LEU A 13 -12.97 -4.05 -5.99
CA LEU A 13 -14.41 -3.92 -6.23
C LEU A 13 -15.11 -5.27 -6.34
N THR A 14 -14.44 -6.25 -6.95
CA THR A 14 -14.93 -7.61 -7.11
C THR A 14 -13.78 -8.52 -7.48
N ASP A 15 -13.83 -9.77 -7.02
CA ASP A 15 -12.85 -10.79 -7.40
C ASP A 15 -13.16 -11.37 -8.79
N ARG A 16 -14.45 -11.47 -9.15
CA ARG A 16 -14.94 -11.99 -10.44
C ARG A 16 -16.32 -11.42 -10.76
N LEU A 17 -16.55 -11.06 -12.02
CA LEU A 17 -17.87 -10.75 -12.56
C LEU A 17 -18.37 -11.92 -13.40
N GLY A 18 -19.49 -12.53 -12.99
CA GLY A 18 -20.23 -13.55 -13.72
C GLY A 18 -21.31 -12.95 -14.62
N GLU A 19 -21.89 -13.79 -15.48
CA GLU A 19 -22.91 -13.35 -16.45
C GLU A 19 -24.20 -12.80 -15.82
N ARG A 20 -24.50 -13.23 -14.59
CA ARG A 20 -25.68 -12.84 -13.82
C ARG A 20 -25.45 -11.60 -12.95
N ASP A 21 -24.23 -11.09 -12.90
CA ASP A 21 -23.91 -9.93 -12.06
C ASP A 21 -24.44 -8.64 -12.69
N PRO A 22 -24.78 -7.64 -11.86
CA PRO A 22 -25.27 -6.36 -12.35
C PRO A 22 -24.24 -5.73 -13.29
N ARG A 23 -24.74 -5.22 -14.43
CA ARG A 23 -23.92 -4.59 -15.47
C ARG A 23 -23.46 -3.18 -15.09
N SER A 24 -23.99 -2.64 -13.99
CA SER A 24 -23.61 -1.34 -13.43
C SER A 24 -23.54 -1.42 -11.92
N LEU A 25 -22.55 -0.73 -11.35
CA LEU A 25 -22.36 -0.57 -9.92
C LEU A 25 -22.25 0.92 -9.63
N THR A 26 -22.83 1.39 -8.53
CA THR A 26 -22.68 2.78 -8.07
C THR A 26 -21.98 2.77 -6.73
N LEU A 27 -20.90 3.52 -6.63
CA LEU A 27 -20.05 3.61 -5.45
C LEU A 27 -20.13 5.02 -4.88
N TYR A 28 -20.11 5.12 -3.56
CA TYR A 28 -20.01 6.39 -2.84
C TYR A 28 -18.65 6.43 -2.16
N VAL A 29 -17.90 7.50 -2.41
CA VAL A 29 -16.59 7.73 -1.79
C VAL A 29 -16.68 9.00 -0.97
N GLU A 30 -16.53 8.84 0.34
CA GLU A 30 -16.38 9.97 1.26
C GLU A 30 -14.92 10.40 1.30
N VAL A 31 -14.68 11.71 1.16
CA VAL A 31 -13.34 12.29 1.11
C VAL A 31 -13.23 13.35 2.20
N ALA A 32 -12.26 13.15 3.10
CA ALA A 32 -11.81 14.18 4.01
C ALA A 32 -10.65 14.97 3.37
N CYS A 33 -10.74 16.29 3.36
CA CYS A 33 -9.72 17.18 2.81
C CYS A 33 -8.61 17.47 3.85
N ASN A 34 -7.91 16.41 4.27
CA ASN A 34 -6.77 16.45 5.19
C ASN A 34 -5.81 15.27 4.92
N GLY A 35 -4.57 15.38 5.39
CA GLY A 35 -3.62 14.26 5.44
C GLY A 35 -3.90 13.35 6.64
N LEU A 36 -3.13 12.26 6.79
CA LEU A 36 -3.24 11.35 7.93
C LEU A 36 -3.01 12.06 9.27
N LEU A 37 -2.25 13.15 9.24
CA LEU A 37 -1.85 13.93 10.41
C LEU A 37 -2.39 15.37 10.32
N GLY A 38 -3.50 15.56 9.61
CA GLY A 38 -4.22 16.83 9.52
C GLY A 38 -3.84 17.71 8.33
N ALA A 39 -4.03 19.02 8.48
CA ALA A 39 -3.92 20.01 7.40
C ALA A 39 -2.91 21.13 7.70
N GLY A 40 -1.86 20.85 8.48
CA GLY A 40 -0.89 21.85 8.93
C GLY A 40 -0.24 22.68 7.81
N LYS A 41 -0.03 23.97 8.08
CA LYS A 41 0.61 24.93 7.16
C LYS A 41 2.12 24.81 7.17
N GLY A 42 2.69 24.20 6.13
CA GLY A 42 4.15 24.07 5.93
C GLY A 42 4.84 22.99 6.77
N SER A 43 4.23 22.52 7.87
CA SER A 43 4.70 21.36 8.63
C SER A 43 3.52 20.56 9.19
N MET A 44 3.80 19.33 9.64
CA MET A 44 2.82 18.40 10.19
C MET A 44 2.20 18.89 11.51
N ILE A 45 2.98 19.58 12.35
CA ILE A 45 2.56 20.04 13.68
C ILE A 45 2.09 21.50 13.69
N ALA A 46 2.09 22.16 12.53
CA ALA A 46 1.62 23.54 12.43
C ALA A 46 0.08 23.61 12.51
N ALA A 47 -0.42 24.79 12.83
CA ALA A 47 -1.85 25.07 12.76
C ALA A 47 -2.42 24.72 11.36
N PRO A 48 -3.68 24.24 11.28
CA PRO A 48 -4.32 23.93 10.01
C PRO A 48 -4.33 25.13 9.05
N ASP A 49 -4.05 24.88 7.77
CA ASP A 49 -4.12 25.89 6.73
C ASP A 49 -5.53 25.96 6.13
N PRO A 50 -6.29 27.05 6.36
CA PRO A 50 -7.66 27.17 5.85
C PRO A 50 -7.74 27.23 4.32
N GLU A 51 -6.63 27.59 3.66
CA GLU A 51 -6.54 27.71 2.20
C GLU A 51 -6.00 26.45 1.52
N LYS A 52 -5.84 25.34 2.26
CA LYS A 52 -5.27 24.11 1.71
C LYS A 52 -6.24 23.46 0.73
N MET A 53 -5.80 23.37 -0.53
CA MET A 53 -6.56 22.72 -1.60
C MET A 53 -6.05 21.29 -1.87
N PHE A 54 -6.98 20.41 -2.23
CA PHE A 54 -6.70 19.02 -2.57
C PHE A 54 -7.18 18.72 -3.98
N GLN A 55 -6.44 17.88 -4.69
CA GLN A 55 -6.76 17.50 -6.06
C GLN A 55 -6.91 15.98 -6.21
N LEU A 56 -8.00 15.57 -6.85
CA LEU A 56 -8.16 14.21 -7.35
C LEU A 56 -7.23 14.02 -8.54
N SER A 57 -6.20 13.17 -8.39
CA SER A 57 -5.22 12.92 -9.44
C SER A 57 -5.47 11.63 -10.23
N ARG A 58 -6.23 10.69 -9.66
CA ARG A 58 -6.44 9.35 -10.23
C ARG A 58 -7.78 8.80 -9.76
N ALA A 59 -8.59 8.33 -10.69
CA ALA A 59 -9.86 7.65 -10.42
C ALA A 59 -10.14 6.75 -11.62
N GLU A 60 -9.74 5.48 -11.52
CA GLU A 60 -9.81 4.54 -12.64
C GLU A 60 -10.20 3.15 -12.18
N LEU A 61 -10.75 2.39 -13.12
CA LEU A 61 -10.98 0.97 -12.98
C LEU A 61 -9.83 0.23 -13.65
N ALA A 62 -9.18 -0.66 -12.90
CA ALA A 62 -8.07 -1.47 -13.39
C ALA A 62 -8.27 -2.93 -13.02
N VAL A 63 -7.76 -3.82 -13.87
CA VAL A 63 -7.66 -5.26 -13.55
C VAL A 63 -6.41 -5.46 -12.71
N PHE A 64 -6.59 -6.06 -11.54
CA PHE A 64 -5.47 -6.39 -10.67
C PHE A 64 -4.91 -7.78 -11.00
N HIS A 65 -3.76 -7.80 -11.67
CA HIS A 65 -3.02 -9.04 -11.95
C HIS A 65 -2.29 -9.53 -10.70
N ARG A 66 -2.97 -10.35 -9.89
CA ARG A 66 -2.44 -10.85 -8.62
C ARG A 66 -1.10 -11.57 -8.77
N ASP A 67 -0.93 -12.37 -9.81
CA ASP A 67 0.30 -13.16 -10.03
C ASP A 67 1.51 -12.25 -10.29
N VAL A 68 1.31 -11.17 -11.06
CA VAL A 68 2.34 -10.15 -11.31
C VAL A 68 2.68 -9.41 -10.03
N HIS A 69 1.66 -9.02 -9.25
CA HIS A 69 1.89 -8.36 -7.96
C HIS A 69 2.70 -9.24 -7.00
N MET A 70 2.40 -10.54 -6.92
CA MET A 70 3.18 -11.48 -6.11
C MET A 70 4.65 -11.54 -6.54
N LEU A 71 4.93 -11.57 -7.84
CA LEU A 71 6.31 -11.55 -8.37
C LEU A 71 7.05 -10.26 -7.99
N LEU A 72 6.37 -9.11 -8.07
CA LEU A 72 6.96 -7.83 -7.66
C LEU A 72 7.28 -7.81 -6.17
N VAL A 73 6.35 -8.29 -5.33
CA VAL A 73 6.58 -8.42 -3.88
C VAL A 73 7.76 -9.36 -3.60
N ASP A 74 7.85 -10.50 -4.28
CA ASP A 74 8.97 -11.43 -4.12
C ASP A 74 10.31 -10.76 -4.46
N LEU A 75 10.38 -10.01 -5.55
CA LEU A 75 11.58 -9.25 -5.95
C LEU A 75 11.93 -8.15 -4.94
N GLU A 76 10.94 -7.40 -4.46
CA GLU A 76 11.12 -6.37 -3.44
C GLU A 76 11.66 -6.94 -2.13
N LEU A 77 11.12 -8.08 -1.68
CA LEU A 77 11.59 -8.78 -0.50
C LEU A 77 13.02 -9.30 -0.67
N LEU A 78 13.35 -9.92 -1.80
CA LEU A 78 14.71 -10.38 -2.09
C LEU A 78 15.71 -9.21 -2.10
N LEU A 79 15.34 -8.10 -2.73
CA LEU A 79 16.17 -6.89 -2.76
C LEU A 79 16.30 -6.26 -1.36
N GLY A 80 15.23 -6.26 -0.58
CA GLY A 80 15.22 -5.82 0.82
C GLY A 80 16.19 -6.63 1.67
N ILE A 81 16.17 -7.97 1.53
CA ILE A 81 17.11 -8.87 2.21
C ILE A 81 18.55 -8.57 1.80
N ALA A 82 18.82 -8.45 0.50
CA ALA A 82 20.17 -8.16 0.00
C ALA A 82 20.73 -6.84 0.54
N LYS A 83 19.90 -5.78 0.52
CA LYS A 83 20.27 -4.46 1.06
C LYS A 83 20.46 -4.49 2.58
N GLY A 84 19.55 -5.17 3.30
CA GLY A 84 19.55 -5.21 4.76
C GLY A 84 20.71 -6.00 5.36
N LEU A 85 21.14 -7.08 4.70
CA LEU A 85 22.25 -7.93 5.19
C LEU A 85 23.65 -7.43 4.78
N GLY A 86 23.74 -6.52 3.81
CA GLY A 86 25.02 -5.97 3.34
C GLY A 86 25.79 -6.88 2.38
N LYS A 87 26.98 -6.43 1.97
CA LYS A 87 27.79 -7.04 0.89
C LYS A 87 28.68 -8.20 1.33
N ASP A 88 28.93 -8.33 2.64
CA ASP A 88 29.82 -9.37 3.18
C ASP A 88 29.05 -10.61 3.66
N ASN A 89 27.77 -10.71 3.30
CA ASN A 89 26.88 -11.77 3.74
C ASN A 89 26.53 -12.72 2.58
N GLN A 90 26.77 -14.03 2.78
CA GLN A 90 26.46 -15.05 1.76
C GLN A 90 24.96 -15.09 1.38
N ARG A 91 24.05 -14.93 2.35
CA ARG A 91 22.60 -14.91 2.13
C ARG A 91 22.18 -13.72 1.27
N SER A 92 22.88 -12.58 1.40
CA SER A 92 22.67 -11.41 0.53
C SER A 92 22.96 -11.72 -0.93
N PHE A 93 24.10 -12.36 -1.22
CA PHE A 93 24.43 -12.81 -2.58
C PHE A 93 23.45 -13.83 -3.12
N GLN A 94 23.00 -14.78 -2.29
CA GLN A 94 21.98 -15.74 -2.68
C GLN A 94 20.64 -15.07 -3.03
N ALA A 95 20.24 -14.03 -2.29
CA ALA A 95 19.04 -13.25 -2.58
C ALA A 95 19.16 -12.51 -3.93
N LEU A 96 20.29 -11.82 -4.16
CA LEU A 96 20.55 -11.14 -5.43
C LEU A 96 20.61 -12.11 -6.61
N TYR A 97 21.26 -13.25 -6.43
CA TYR A 97 21.33 -14.29 -7.46
C TYR A 97 19.94 -14.82 -7.79
N THR A 98 19.12 -15.10 -6.77
CA THR A 98 17.73 -15.56 -6.96
C THR A 98 16.91 -14.52 -7.70
N ALA A 99 16.97 -13.25 -7.30
CA ALA A 99 16.28 -12.15 -7.98
C ALA A 99 16.71 -12.03 -9.45
N ASN A 100 18.00 -12.15 -9.74
CA ASN A 100 18.50 -12.14 -11.11
C ASN A 100 18.00 -13.34 -11.93
N GLN A 101 17.93 -14.52 -11.33
CA GLN A 101 17.35 -15.69 -11.99
C GLN A 101 15.86 -15.49 -12.28
N MET A 102 15.09 -14.91 -11.35
CA MET A 102 13.68 -14.60 -11.58
C MET A 102 13.52 -13.66 -12.78
N VAL A 103 14.30 -12.60 -12.86
CA VAL A 103 14.27 -11.65 -14.00
C VAL A 103 14.62 -12.36 -15.32
N ASN A 104 15.57 -13.29 -15.31
CA ASN A 104 15.98 -14.00 -16.53
C ASN A 104 14.91 -14.97 -17.06
N VAL A 105 14.05 -15.52 -16.18
CA VAL A 105 13.03 -16.52 -16.58
C VAL A 105 11.63 -15.92 -16.72
N CYS A 106 11.38 -14.77 -16.10
CA CYS A 106 10.09 -14.10 -16.17
C CYS A 106 10.01 -13.24 -17.42
N ASP A 107 9.14 -13.60 -18.36
CA ASP A 107 8.76 -12.72 -19.46
C ASP A 107 7.41 -12.06 -19.15
N PRO A 108 7.35 -10.73 -18.95
CA PRO A 108 6.11 -10.01 -18.68
C PRO A 108 5.01 -10.18 -19.73
N ALA A 109 5.38 -10.55 -20.96
CA ALA A 109 4.44 -10.81 -22.05
C ALA A 109 3.88 -12.24 -22.07
N GLN A 110 4.46 -13.16 -21.29
CA GLN A 110 4.13 -14.59 -21.27
C GLN A 110 3.79 -15.05 -19.84
N PRO A 111 2.50 -14.98 -19.41
CA PRO A 111 2.06 -15.33 -18.06
C PRO A 111 2.42 -16.77 -17.61
N GLU A 112 2.57 -17.70 -18.54
CA GLU A 112 3.02 -19.07 -18.31
C GLU A 112 4.43 -19.15 -17.68
N THR A 113 5.22 -18.08 -17.77
CA THR A 113 6.55 -18.01 -17.16
C THR A 113 6.51 -17.65 -15.67
N PHE A 114 5.42 -17.04 -15.19
CA PHE A 114 5.31 -16.52 -13.83
C PHE A 114 5.48 -17.58 -12.74
N PRO A 115 4.89 -18.79 -12.85
CA PRO A 115 5.07 -19.82 -11.84
C PRO A 115 6.53 -20.28 -11.72
N VAL A 116 7.29 -20.26 -12.80
CA VAL A 116 8.71 -20.66 -12.81
C VAL A 116 9.54 -19.64 -12.02
N ALA A 117 9.30 -18.34 -12.23
CA ALA A 117 9.94 -17.28 -11.45
C ALA A 117 9.55 -17.35 -9.96
N GLN A 118 8.26 -17.52 -9.66
CA GLN A 118 7.77 -17.63 -8.28
C GLN A 118 8.35 -18.85 -7.55
N ALA A 119 8.58 -19.97 -8.25
CA ALA A 119 9.21 -21.15 -7.66
C ALA A 119 10.66 -20.88 -7.19
N LEU A 120 11.40 -20.01 -7.89
CA LEU A 120 12.74 -19.59 -7.47
C LEU A 120 12.70 -18.82 -6.15
N ALA A 121 11.79 -17.83 -6.04
CA ALA A 121 11.57 -17.07 -4.81
C ALA A 121 11.13 -17.98 -3.65
N SER A 122 10.14 -18.85 -3.91
CA SER A 122 9.61 -19.79 -2.92
C SER A 122 10.70 -20.71 -2.35
N ARG A 123 11.60 -21.20 -3.21
CA ARG A 123 12.75 -22.01 -2.77
C ARG A 123 13.74 -21.23 -1.91
N PHE A 124 13.92 -19.94 -2.16
CA PHE A 124 14.78 -19.09 -1.33
C PHE A 124 14.14 -18.81 0.04
N PHE A 125 12.85 -18.44 0.06
CA PHE A 125 12.12 -18.12 1.29
C PHE A 125 11.83 -19.35 2.16
N GLY A 126 11.71 -20.54 1.56
CA GLY A 126 11.53 -21.79 2.29
C GLY A 126 12.77 -22.27 3.06
N GLN A 127 13.93 -21.60 2.92
CA GLN A 127 15.14 -21.96 3.64
C GLN A 127 15.09 -21.44 5.08
N HIS A 128 15.11 -22.36 6.04
CA HIS A 128 15.28 -22.04 7.46
C HIS A 128 16.74 -21.69 7.76
N GLY A 129 16.97 -20.79 8.73
CA GLY A 129 18.32 -20.61 9.30
C GLY A 129 18.65 -21.68 10.35
N GLY A 130 19.67 -21.44 11.18
CA GLY A 130 20.07 -22.38 12.23
C GLY A 130 19.06 -22.53 13.39
N GLU A 131 19.19 -23.61 14.15
CA GLU A 131 18.29 -23.96 15.26
C GLU A 131 18.27 -22.92 16.40
N SER A 132 19.38 -22.22 16.63
CA SER A 132 19.50 -21.23 17.73
C SER A 132 19.00 -19.83 17.37
N GLN A 133 18.10 -19.69 16.39
CA GLN A 133 17.58 -18.38 15.97
C GLN A 133 16.50 -17.83 16.90
N HIS A 134 16.41 -16.50 16.98
CA HIS A 134 15.33 -15.83 17.69
C HIS A 134 13.99 -16.01 16.98
N THR A 135 12.93 -16.16 17.76
CA THR A 135 11.54 -16.12 17.26
C THR A 135 11.05 -14.68 17.28
N ILE A 136 10.57 -14.20 16.12
CA ILE A 136 9.98 -12.87 15.99
C ILE A 136 8.46 -13.03 15.89
N HIS A 137 7.72 -12.32 16.74
CA HIS A 137 6.26 -12.23 16.67
C HIS A 137 5.87 -10.88 16.06
N ALA A 138 5.18 -10.91 14.91
CA ALA A 138 4.66 -9.71 14.26
C ALA A 138 3.14 -9.62 14.50
N THR A 139 2.68 -8.50 15.04
CA THR A 139 1.24 -8.23 15.29
C THR A 139 0.82 -6.96 14.58
N GLY A 140 -0.27 -7.03 13.83
CA GLY A 140 -0.87 -5.84 13.21
C GLY A 140 -1.47 -4.92 14.28
N HIS A 141 -1.19 -3.63 14.19
CA HIS A 141 -1.72 -2.60 15.08
C HIS A 141 -2.12 -1.37 14.26
N CYS A 142 -3.15 -0.67 14.71
CA CYS A 142 -3.56 0.60 14.17
C CYS A 142 -3.77 1.56 15.33
N HIS A 143 -2.85 2.51 15.48
CA HIS A 143 -2.98 3.58 16.45
C HIS A 143 -3.78 4.73 15.86
N ILE A 144 -4.77 5.23 16.60
CA ILE A 144 -5.56 6.39 16.22
C ILE A 144 -5.63 7.31 17.43
N ASP A 145 -4.97 8.46 17.34
CA ASP A 145 -5.09 9.53 18.31
C ASP A 145 -6.49 10.13 18.22
N THR A 146 -7.26 10.08 19.32
CA THR A 146 -8.65 10.58 19.32
C THR A 146 -8.69 12.10 19.21
N ALA A 147 -7.75 12.79 19.87
CA ALA A 147 -7.49 14.21 19.71
C ALA A 147 -6.02 14.47 20.07
N PRO A 148 -5.17 14.93 19.13
CA PRO A 148 -3.81 15.33 19.47
C PRO A 148 -3.85 16.59 20.34
N GLU A 149 -3.03 16.63 21.40
CA GLU A 149 -2.97 17.77 22.35
C GLU A 149 -2.69 19.10 21.61
N GLY A 150 -3.39 20.18 22.02
CA GLY A 150 -3.19 21.53 21.47
C GLY A 150 -4.37 22.12 20.67
N ILE A 151 -5.52 21.44 20.60
CA ILE A 151 -6.75 22.03 20.06
C ILE A 151 -7.36 22.93 21.13
N ASP A 152 -7.09 24.24 21.05
CA ASP A 152 -7.80 25.26 21.82
C ASP A 152 -9.30 25.23 21.44
N SER A 153 -10.19 25.50 22.40
CA SER A 153 -11.64 25.32 22.24
C SER A 153 -12.25 26.07 21.06
N ASP A 154 -11.61 27.15 20.61
CA ASP A 154 -12.05 27.97 19.47
C ASP A 154 -11.80 27.30 18.10
N ALA A 155 -10.86 26.34 18.02
CA ALA A 155 -10.60 25.60 16.78
C ALA A 155 -11.66 24.53 16.50
N ALA A 156 -12.37 24.06 17.52
CA ALA A 156 -13.44 23.07 17.37
C ALA A 156 -14.68 23.65 16.67
N GLU A 157 -14.98 24.94 16.87
CA GLU A 157 -16.12 25.63 16.24
C GLU A 157 -15.90 25.83 14.72
N VAL A 158 -14.64 26.04 14.31
CA VAL A 158 -14.25 26.11 12.89
C VAL A 158 -14.37 24.74 12.21
N LEU A 159 -13.97 23.66 12.88
CA LEU A 159 -14.11 22.28 12.38
C LEU A 159 -15.58 21.88 12.18
N GLY A 160 -16.48 22.31 13.08
CA GLY A 160 -17.93 22.10 12.92
C GLY A 160 -18.53 22.77 11.68
N SER A 161 -17.96 23.89 11.22
CA SER A 161 -18.38 24.60 10.00
C SER A 161 -17.75 24.05 8.71
N GLN A 162 -16.56 23.45 8.83
CA GLN A 162 -15.77 22.89 7.71
C GLN A 162 -16.11 21.42 7.42
N ASN A 163 -16.82 20.72 8.33
CA ASN A 163 -17.32 19.37 8.12
C ASN A 163 -18.55 19.30 7.19
N LYS A 164 -18.63 20.21 6.20
CA LYS A 164 -19.45 19.97 5.01
C LYS A 164 -18.64 19.04 4.12
N GLY A 165 -18.64 17.75 4.45
CA GLY A 165 -18.13 16.72 3.57
C GLY A 165 -18.73 16.92 2.19
N PHE A 166 -17.92 17.36 1.23
CA PHE A 166 -18.32 17.38 -0.16
C PHE A 166 -18.41 15.92 -0.59
N LEU A 167 -19.64 15.42 -0.69
CA LEU A 167 -19.93 14.17 -1.37
C LEU A 167 -19.57 14.37 -2.85
N CYS A 168 -18.35 14.02 -3.23
CA CYS A 168 -18.02 13.89 -4.64
C CYS A 168 -18.63 12.56 -5.11
N CYS A 169 -19.88 12.62 -5.56
CA CYS A 169 -20.52 11.53 -6.29
C CYS A 169 -19.79 11.35 -7.62
N ALA A 170 -18.69 10.61 -7.62
CA ALA A 170 -18.13 10.06 -8.84
C ALA A 170 -19.08 8.94 -9.31
N LYS A 171 -20.00 9.28 -10.21
CA LYS A 171 -20.78 8.29 -10.95
C LYS A 171 -19.85 7.71 -12.02
N MET A 172 -19.18 6.61 -11.69
CA MET A 172 -18.48 5.77 -12.68
C MET A 172 -19.48 4.84 -13.37
#